data_AF-A0A2M8GF86-F1
#
_entry.id   AF-A0A2M8GF86-F1
#
_cell.length_a   1.000
_cell.length_b   1.000
_cell.length_c   1.000
_cell.angle_alpha   90.00
_cell.angle_beta   90.00
_cell.angle_gamma   90.00
#
_symmetry.space_group_name_H-M   'P 1'
#
loop_
_entity.id
_entity.type
_entity.pdbx_description
1 polymer ?
#
loop_
_entity_poly.entity_id
_entity_poly.type
_entity_poly.pdbx_seq_one_letter_code
_entity_poly.pdbx_strand_id
1 'polypeptide(L)' 'MVKPDRMILRFLWRVIGNQASQQNAQAWLSQALQILNRPYPTLTLRKLDHEIWKYEKSMANE' A
#
# COMPACT_ATOMS: atom_id res chain seq x y z
N MET A 1 13.58 10.76 -10.38
CA MET A 1 12.10 10.72 -10.42
C MET A 1 11.66 9.35 -9.92
N VAL A 2 11.36 9.23 -8.63
CA VAL A 2 10.96 7.95 -8.01
C VAL A 2 9.50 7.72 -8.41
N LYS A 3 9.29 6.79 -9.34
CA LYS A 3 7.95 6.41 -9.81
C LYS A 3 7.18 5.82 -8.62
N PRO A 4 5.93 6.23 -8.35
CA PRO A 4 5.12 5.60 -7.33
C PRO A 4 5.01 4.10 -7.64
N ASP A 5 5.47 3.28 -6.70
CA ASP A 5 5.67 1.85 -6.89
C ASP A 5 4.40 1.16 -7.43
N ARG A 6 4.55 0.51 -8.58
CA ARG A 6 3.47 -0.20 -9.29
C ARG A 6 2.80 -1.26 -8.42
N MET A 7 3.48 -1.74 -7.38
CA MET A 7 2.96 -2.74 -6.45
C MET A 7 1.87 -2.20 -5.53
N ILE A 8 1.99 -0.99 -5.01
CA ILE A 8 0.90 -0.37 -4.24
C ILE A 8 -0.34 -0.26 -5.11
N LEU A 9 -0.18 0.20 -6.36
CA LEU A 9 -1.30 0.30 -7.29
C LEU A 9 -1.92 -1.06 -7.59
N ARG A 10 -1.11 -2.12 -7.80
CA ARG A 10 -1.63 -3.48 -7.99
C ARG A 10 -2.41 -3.96 -6.78
N PHE A 11 -1.87 -3.77 -5.59
CA PHE A 11 -2.53 -4.11 -4.34
C PHE A 11 -3.87 -3.38 -4.22
N LEU A 12 -3.89 -2.06 -4.42
CA LEU A 12 -5.11 -1.28 -4.37
C LEU A 12 -6.10 -1.71 -5.46
N TRP A 13 -5.65 -1.94 -6.69
CA TRP A 13 -6.51 -2.45 -7.76
C TRP A 13 -7.15 -3.79 -7.42
N ARG A 14 -6.44 -4.64 -6.67
CA ARG A 14 -6.98 -5.92 -6.22
C ARG A 14 -8.01 -5.76 -5.10
N VAL A 15 -7.76 -4.88 -4.14
CA VAL A 15 -8.61 -4.74 -2.94
C VAL A 15 -9.86 -3.89 -3.19
N ILE A 16 -9.73 -2.82 -3.99
CA ILE A 16 -10.81 -1.84 -4.22
C ILE A 16 -11.14 -1.65 -5.72
N GLY A 17 -10.48 -2.37 -6.62
CA GLY A 17 -10.70 -2.28 -8.06
C GLY A 17 -9.90 -1.18 -8.75
N ASN A 18 -10.08 -1.06 -10.08
CA ASN A 18 -9.33 -0.17 -10.97
C ASN A 18 -9.58 1.35 -10.75
N GLN A 19 -10.03 1.75 -9.56
CA GLN A 19 -10.24 3.15 -9.17
C GLN A 19 -9.00 3.78 -8.53
N ALA A 20 -7.94 3.00 -8.28
CA ALA A 20 -6.72 3.52 -7.69
C ALA A 20 -5.84 4.24 -8.73
N SER A 21 -5.59 5.52 -8.49
CA SER A 21 -4.63 6.34 -9.23
C SER A 21 -3.40 6.61 -8.37
N GLN A 22 -2.23 6.87 -8.96
CA GLN A 22 -0.99 7.12 -8.19
C GLN A 22 -1.14 8.24 -7.15
N GLN A 23 -1.87 9.31 -7.49
CA GLN A 23 -2.16 10.41 -6.57
C GLN A 23 -3.04 9.97 -5.39
N ASN A 24 -4.06 9.15 -5.66
CA ASN A 24 -4.99 8.67 -4.64
C ASN A 24 -4.35 7.57 -3.77
N ALA A 25 -3.47 6.76 -4.34
CA ALA A 25 -2.79 5.66 -3.66
C ALA A 25 -2.01 6.15 -2.43
N GLN A 26 -1.25 7.23 -2.58
CA GLN A 26 -0.51 7.83 -1.47
C GLN A 26 -1.44 8.40 -0.40
N ALA A 27 -2.52 9.07 -0.81
CA ALA A 27 -3.52 9.61 0.10
C ALA A 27 -4.24 8.50 0.89
N TRP A 28 -4.62 7.41 0.22
CA TRP A 28 -5.29 6.26 0.83
C TRP A 28 -4.36 5.49 1.77
N LEU A 29 -3.10 5.30 1.39
CA LEU A 29 -2.10 4.68 2.29
C LEU A 29 -1.86 5.53 3.53
N SER A 30 -1.80 6.85 3.40
CA SER A 30 -1.65 7.75 4.55
C SER A 30 -2.85 7.66 5.50
N GLN A 31 -4.08 7.63 4.95
CA GLN A 31 -5.29 7.44 5.74
C GLN A 31 -5.36 6.05 6.40
N ALA A 32 -5.01 5.00 5.66
CA ALA A 32 -4.91 3.64 6.20
C ALA A 32 -3.87 3.56 7.32
N LEU A 33 -2.74 4.24 7.16
CA LEU A 33 -1.72 4.34 8.20
C LEU A 33 -2.27 5.00 9.45
N GLN A 34 -3.05 6.09 9.36
CA GLN A 34 -3.67 6.72 10.54
C GLN A 34 -4.60 5.75 11.30
N ILE A 35 -5.34 4.91 10.58
CA ILE A 35 -6.20 3.89 11.18
C ILE A 35 -5.36 2.80 11.85
N LEU A 36 -4.34 2.29 11.15
CA LEU A 36 -3.43 1.24 11.62
C LEU A 36 -2.48 1.71 12.74
N ASN A 37 -2.24 3.02 12.86
CA ASN A 37 -1.38 3.59 13.88
C ASN A 37 -1.97 3.39 15.29
N ARG A 38 -3.30 3.24 15.42
CA ARG A 38 -3.96 2.94 16.70
C ARG A 38 -3.52 1.57 17.27
N PRO A 39 -3.65 0.45 16.54
CA PRO A 39 -3.15 -0.85 16.99
C PRO A 39 -1.63 -1.01 16.82
N TYR A 40 -1.00 -0.29 15.89
CA TYR A 40 0.42 -0.44 15.56
C TYR A 40 1.15 0.92 15.56
N PRO A 41 1.51 1.47 16.74
CA PRO A 41 2.11 2.80 16.86
C PRO A 41 3.51 2.93 16.25
N THR A 42 4.17 1.81 15.95
CA THR A 42 5.50 1.79 15.31
C THR A 42 5.42 1.56 13.80
N LEU A 43 4.21 1.49 13.24
CA LEU A 43 3.97 1.33 11.83
C LEU A 43 4.19 2.68 11.16
N THR A 44 5.10 2.72 10.18
CA THR A 44 5.37 3.90 9.37
C THR A 44 4.97 3.61 7.94
N LEU A 45 4.77 4.66 7.12
CA LEU A 45 4.41 4.52 5.71
C LEU A 45 5.40 3.60 4.96
N ARG A 46 6.69 3.66 5.31
CA ARG A 46 7.74 2.78 4.78
C ARG A 46 7.57 1.31 5.18
N LYS A 47 7.20 1.04 6.43
CA LYS A 47 6.93 -0.34 6.88
C LYS A 47 5.67 -0.89 6.21
N LEU A 48 4.63 -0.07 6.10
CA LEU A 48 3.40 -0.43 5.41
C LEU A 48 3.68 -0.77 3.93
N ASP A 49 4.47 0.07 3.25
CA ASP A 49 4.92 -0.17 1.88
C ASP A 49 5.70 -1.48 1.76
N HIS A 50 6.63 -1.75 2.69
CA HIS A 50 7.39 -3.00 2.73
C HIS A 50 6.50 -4.24 2.93
N GLU A 51 5.51 -4.18 3.83
CA GLU A 51 4.58 -5.29 4.06
C GLU A 51 3.67 -5.52 2.84
N ILE A 52 3.21 -4.45 2.17
CA ILE A 52 2.45 -4.55 0.92
C ILE A 52 3.31 -5.20 -0.17
N TRP A 53 4.58 -4.80 -0.31
CA TRP A 53 5.51 -5.41 -1.26
C TRP A 53 5.70 -6.90 -0.99
N LYS A 54 5.91 -7.27 0.28
CA LYS A 54 6.06 -8.67 0.70
C LYS A 54 4.81 -9.49 0.41
N TYR A 55 3.63 -8.94 0.68
CA TYR A 55 2.35 -9.56 0.39
C TYR A 55 2.15 -9.79 -1.12
N GLU A 56 2.36 -8.76 -1.93
CA GLU A 56 2.25 -8.85 -3.40
C GLU A 56 3.25 -9.85 -3.98
N LYS A 57 4.47 -9.90 -3.44
CA LYS A 57 5.48 -10.89 -3.85
C LYS A 57 5.08 -12.31 -3.48
N SER A 58 4.50 -12.53 -2.30
CA SER A 58 3.96 -13.84 -1.91
C SER A 58 2.83 -14.25 -2.84
N MET A 59 1.89 -13.35 -3.11
CA MET A 59 0.73 -13.61 -3.99
C MET A 59 1.10 -13.83 -5.45
N ALA A 60 2.24 -13.31 -5.94
CA ALA A 60 2.71 -13.54 -7.29
C ALA A 60 3.43 -14.89 -7.48
N ASN A 61 3.69 -15.61 -6.39
CA ASN A 61 4.40 -16.90 -6.38
C ASN A 61 3.47 -18.09 -6.07
N GLU A 62 2.16 -17.85 -6.03
CA GLU A 62 1.06 -18.83 -5.97
C GLU A 62 0.29 -18.82 -7.30
#